data_AF-A0A8I6TDA9-F1
#
_entry.id   AF-A0A8I6TDA9-F1
#
_cell.length_a   1.000
_cell.length_b   1.000
_cell.length_c   1.000
_cell.angle_alpha   90.00
_cell.angle_beta   90.00
_cell.angle_gamma   90.00
#
_symmetry.space_group_name_H-M   'P 1'
#
loop_
_entity.id
_entity.type
_entity.pdbx_description
1 polymer ?
#
loop_
_entity_poly.entity_id
_entity_poly.type
_entity_poly.pdbx_seq_one_letter_code
_entity_poly.pdbx_strand_id
1 'polypeptide(L)'
;MGVQHSTRRISVENDEPAIITVSSSVVERLSFQNSSKDVPPPMEQIEESSTVIRGKSIYGSKQAFDEEIQKHNEYWDKRLAKQQDAHEKMNKILEREYIKANEEMNKLLPPKLANPETRTYLREKSKHVMTCLQKNRQQPLVCSKEVEAFSECMQHLKEGQVA
;
A
#
# COMPACT_ATOMS: atom_id res chain seq x y z
N MET A 1 -39.54 33.23 -1.97
CA MET A 1 -39.99 31.89 -2.41
C MET A 1 -38.93 30.88 -1.97
N GLY A 2 -39.07 30.28 -0.78
CA GLY A 2 -38.08 29.36 -0.21
C GLY A 2 -38.70 27.99 0.01
N VAL A 3 -38.18 26.96 -0.66
CA VAL A 3 -38.67 25.58 -0.62
C VAL A 3 -37.97 24.84 0.51
N GLN A 4 -38.73 24.35 1.49
CA GLN A 4 -38.24 23.55 2.61
C GLN A 4 -38.16 22.08 2.18
N HIS A 5 -36.99 21.44 2.32
CA HIS A 5 -36.87 19.98 2.23
C HIS A 5 -36.88 19.40 3.64
N SER A 6 -37.89 18.56 3.92
CA SER A 6 -38.01 17.81 5.18
C SER A 6 -37.22 16.51 5.11
N THR A 7 -36.18 16.38 5.94
CA THR A 7 -35.37 15.17 6.04
C THR A 7 -35.88 14.30 7.18
N ARG A 8 -36.58 13.20 6.88
CA ARG A 8 -36.95 12.19 7.89
C ARG A 8 -35.70 11.48 8.39
N ARG A 9 -35.48 11.49 9.71
CA ARG A 9 -34.40 10.74 10.38
C ARG A 9 -34.92 9.35 10.76
N ILE A 10 -34.22 8.31 10.31
CA ILE A 10 -34.48 6.92 10.69
C ILE A 10 -33.42 6.53 11.72
N SER A 11 -33.85 6.18 12.93
CA SER A 11 -33.02 5.59 13.97
C SER A 11 -33.24 4.08 13.99
N VAL A 12 -32.17 3.31 13.83
CA VAL A 12 -32.20 1.84 13.91
C VAL A 12 -31.62 1.46 15.28
N GLU A 13 -32.47 0.94 16.17
CA GLU A 13 -32.03 0.27 17.40
C GLU A 13 -31.52 -1.13 17.03
N ASN A 14 -30.33 -1.48 17.50
CA ASN A 14 -29.64 -2.73 17.17
C ASN A 14 -29.31 -3.48 18.47
N ASP A 15 -30.26 -4.27 18.95
CA ASP A 15 -30.15 -5.09 20.16
C ASP A 15 -29.46 -6.44 19.84
N GLU A 16 -28.12 -6.44 19.96
CA GLU A 16 -27.18 -7.59 20.06
C GLU A 16 -27.05 -8.64 18.91
N PRO A 17 -25.90 -9.35 18.82
CA PRO A 17 -24.53 -8.87 18.62
C PRO A 17 -24.18 -8.70 17.12
N ALA A 18 -23.10 -7.97 16.87
CA ALA A 18 -22.65 -7.45 15.58
C ALA A 18 -22.41 -8.50 14.48
N ILE A 19 -23.48 -8.90 13.77
CA ILE A 19 -23.38 -9.50 12.45
C ILE A 19 -24.18 -8.61 11.50
N ILE A 20 -23.47 -7.73 10.80
CA ILE A 20 -24.04 -6.92 9.73
C ILE A 20 -24.38 -7.88 8.58
N THR A 21 -25.62 -8.38 8.56
CA THR A 21 -26.11 -9.20 7.44
C THR A 21 -26.39 -8.29 6.26
N VAL A 22 -25.47 -8.26 5.30
CA VAL A 22 -25.67 -7.53 4.04
C VAL A 22 -26.66 -8.32 3.18
N SER A 23 -27.76 -7.68 2.78
CA SER A 23 -28.74 -8.28 1.86
C SER A 23 -28.05 -8.69 0.55
N SER A 24 -28.42 -9.84 -0.01
CA SER A 24 -27.87 -10.37 -1.27
C SER A 24 -27.97 -9.36 -2.43
N SER A 25 -29.05 -8.56 -2.48
CA SER A 25 -29.20 -7.46 -3.45
C SER A 25 -28.14 -6.37 -3.31
N VAL A 26 -27.63 -6.13 -2.10
CA VAL A 26 -26.57 -5.13 -1.86
C VAL A 26 -25.21 -5.70 -2.23
N VAL A 27 -24.97 -6.99 -1.92
CA VAL A 27 -23.76 -7.71 -2.34
C VAL A 27 -23.64 -7.73 -3.87
N GLU A 28 -24.74 -7.99 -4.56
CA GLU A 28 -24.79 -8.03 -6.02
C GLU A 28 -24.44 -6.65 -6.63
N ARG A 29 -25.02 -5.56 -6.12
CA ARG A 29 -24.70 -4.20 -6.59
C ARG A 29 -23.24 -3.80 -6.31
N LEU A 30 -22.70 -4.18 -5.16
CA LEU A 30 -21.30 -3.93 -4.82
C LEU A 30 -20.35 -4.74 -5.71
N SER A 31 -20.71 -5.98 -6.07
CA SER A 31 -19.92 -6.79 -7.02
C SER A 31 -19.93 -6.21 -8.45
N PHE A 32 -21.03 -5.60 -8.89
CA PHE A 32 -21.12 -4.97 -10.21
C PHE A 32 -20.47 -3.58 -10.27
N GLN A 33 -20.42 -2.83 -9.16
CA GLN A 33 -19.72 -1.54 -9.11
C GLN A 33 -18.20 -1.67 -9.06
N ASN A 34 -17.65 -2.74 -8.46
CA ASN A 34 -16.21 -2.99 -8.48
C ASN A 34 -15.70 -3.60 -9.80
N SER A 35 -16.60 -4.03 -10.70
CA SER A 35 -16.25 -4.59 -12.01
C SER A 35 -16.35 -3.57 -13.17
N SER A 36 -16.58 -2.29 -12.88
CA SER A 36 -16.70 -1.25 -13.90
C SER A 36 -15.68 -0.12 -13.71
N LYS A 37 -14.39 -0.48 -13.87
CA LYS A 37 -13.30 0.32 -14.47
C LYS A 37 -12.06 -0.59 -14.52
N ASP A 38 -11.64 -0.96 -15.73
CA ASP A 38 -10.49 -1.83 -16.04
C ASP A 38 -10.69 -3.36 -15.98
N VAL A 39 -11.86 -3.87 -16.39
CA VAL A 39 -11.97 -5.27 -16.82
C VAL A 39 -11.37 -5.38 -18.24
N PRO A 40 -10.29 -6.17 -18.47
CA PRO A 40 -9.88 -6.50 -19.83
C PRO A 40 -11.05 -7.25 -20.53
N PRO A 41 -11.22 -7.12 -21.86
CA PRO A 41 -12.15 -8.01 -22.56
C PRO A 41 -11.85 -9.45 -22.16
N PRO A 42 -12.85 -10.33 -21.94
CA PRO A 42 -12.59 -11.71 -21.58
C PRO A 42 -11.62 -12.29 -22.59
N MET A 43 -10.42 -12.69 -22.14
CA MET A 43 -9.65 -13.67 -22.88
C MET A 43 -10.55 -14.90 -22.91
N GLU A 44 -11.04 -15.27 -24.09
CA GLU A 44 -11.73 -16.54 -24.30
C GLU A 44 -10.89 -17.63 -23.64
N GLN A 45 -11.52 -18.32 -22.69
CA GLN A 45 -10.91 -19.40 -21.95
C GLN A 45 -10.48 -20.45 -22.96
N ILE A 46 -9.18 -20.74 -23.01
CA ILE A 46 -8.67 -21.95 -23.64
C ILE A 46 -9.13 -23.10 -22.73
N GLU A 47 -10.35 -23.57 -22.95
CA GLU A 47 -10.75 -24.87 -22.43
C GLU A 47 -9.92 -25.93 -23.15
N GLU A 48 -9.13 -26.67 -22.38
CA GLU A 48 -8.47 -27.91 -22.79
C GLU A 48 -9.52 -28.96 -23.17
N SER A 49 -10.14 -28.81 -24.33
CA SER A 49 -10.87 -29.88 -24.98
C SER A 49 -10.01 -30.40 -26.11
N SER A 50 -9.35 -31.52 -25.83
CA SER A 50 -8.62 -32.34 -26.78
C SER A 50 -9.48 -32.65 -28.01
N THR A 51 -9.36 -31.81 -29.03
CA THR A 51 -9.73 -32.15 -30.40
C THR A 51 -8.63 -31.63 -31.30
N VAL A 52 -7.98 -32.57 -31.97
CA VAL A 52 -7.02 -32.33 -33.03
C VAL A 52 -7.71 -31.51 -34.13
N ILE A 53 -7.56 -30.19 -34.12
CA ILE A 53 -8.00 -29.35 -35.24
C ILE A 53 -6.90 -29.41 -36.31
N ARG A 54 -7.09 -30.41 -37.16
CA ARG A 54 -6.58 -30.47 -38.53
C ARG A 54 -6.87 -29.15 -39.24
N GLY A 55 -5.83 -28.53 -39.80
CA GLY A 55 -5.86 -27.18 -40.35
C GLY A 55 -6.96 -26.91 -41.38
N LYS A 56 -7.48 -25.68 -41.32
CA LYS A 56 -8.07 -24.97 -42.45
C LYS A 56 -7.30 -23.68 -42.62
N SER A 57 -6.71 -23.50 -43.79
CA SER A 57 -6.04 -22.27 -44.18
C SER A 57 -7.05 -21.11 -44.14
N ILE A 58 -6.89 -20.20 -43.17
CA ILE A 58 -7.73 -19.01 -43.02
C ILE A 58 -7.15 -17.90 -43.91
N TYR A 59 -7.16 -18.07 -45.23
CA TYR A 59 -7.07 -16.92 -46.14
C TYR A 59 -8.46 -16.29 -46.29
N GLY A 60 -9.14 -16.00 -45.17
CA GLY A 60 -10.08 -14.88 -45.15
C GLY A 60 -9.23 -13.61 -45.22
N SER A 61 -9.51 -12.71 -46.16
CA SER A 61 -8.66 -11.57 -46.58
C SER A 61 -7.60 -11.19 -45.55
N LYS A 62 -6.32 -11.50 -45.83
CA LYS A 62 -5.16 -11.23 -44.97
C LYS A 62 -5.17 -9.81 -44.40
N GLN A 63 -5.67 -8.85 -45.19
CA GLN A 63 -5.85 -7.45 -44.78
C GLN A 63 -6.80 -7.28 -43.59
N ALA A 64 -7.95 -7.97 -43.56
CA ALA A 64 -8.92 -7.84 -42.47
C ALA A 64 -8.35 -8.38 -41.14
N PHE A 65 -7.57 -9.46 -41.22
CA PHE A 65 -6.88 -10.04 -40.05
C PHE A 65 -5.74 -9.14 -39.56
N ASP A 66 -4.91 -8.63 -40.49
CA ASP A 66 -3.82 -7.71 -40.17
C ASP A 66 -4.34 -6.40 -39.53
N GLU A 67 -5.49 -5.88 -40.00
CA GLU A 67 -6.16 -4.71 -39.41
C GLU A 67 -6.67 -4.97 -37.98
N GLU A 68 -7.19 -6.17 -37.71
CA GLU A 68 -7.67 -6.55 -36.37
C GLU A 68 -6.50 -6.73 -35.39
N ILE A 69 -5.41 -7.35 -35.83
CA ILE A 69 -4.16 -7.41 -35.06
C ILE A 69 -3.64 -6.01 -34.76
N GLN A 70 -3.63 -5.10 -35.74
CA GLN A 70 -3.15 -3.74 -35.53
C GLN A 70 -3.97 -3.01 -34.47
N LYS A 71 -5.31 -3.11 -34.51
CA LYS A 71 -6.19 -2.51 -33.50
C LYS A 71 -5.91 -3.08 -32.10
N HIS A 72 -5.68 -4.38 -32.01
CA HIS A 72 -5.33 -5.03 -30.74
C HIS A 72 -3.99 -4.57 -30.20
N ASN A 73 -2.96 -4.49 -31.05
CA ASN A 73 -1.64 -3.99 -30.66
C ASN A 73 -1.73 -2.55 -30.15
N GLU A 74 -2.41 -1.67 -30.88
CA GLU A 74 -2.61 -0.28 -30.46
C GLU A 74 -3.36 -0.17 -29.13
N TYR A 75 -4.36 -1.03 -28.90
CA TYR A 75 -5.09 -1.08 -27.63
C TYR A 75 -4.16 -1.47 -26.47
N TRP A 76 -3.38 -2.54 -26.64
CA TRP A 76 -2.47 -3.02 -25.62
C TRP A 76 -1.33 -2.05 -25.35
N ASP A 77 -0.78 -1.41 -26.38
CA ASP A 77 0.25 -0.36 -26.23
C ASP A 77 -0.28 0.82 -25.42
N LYS A 78 -1.48 1.33 -25.75
CA LYS A 78 -2.12 2.42 -25.00
C LYS A 78 -2.39 2.03 -23.55
N ARG A 79 -2.87 0.81 -23.32
CA ARG A 79 -3.14 0.30 -21.97
C ARG A 79 -1.86 0.17 -21.16
N LEU A 80 -0.80 -0.39 -21.75
CA LEU A 80 0.49 -0.56 -21.11
C LEU A 80 1.13 0.78 -20.78
N ALA A 81 1.10 1.74 -21.71
CA ALA A 81 1.58 3.09 -21.49
C ALA A 81 0.83 3.80 -20.36
N LYS A 82 -0.50 3.67 -20.30
CA LYS A 82 -1.31 4.23 -19.19
C LYS A 82 -0.94 3.61 -17.85
N GLN A 83 -0.70 2.30 -17.82
CA GLN A 83 -0.30 1.61 -16.59
C GLN A 83 1.10 2.06 -16.14
N GLN A 84 2.06 2.16 -17.07
CA GLN A 84 3.41 2.64 -16.77
C GLN A 84 3.39 4.09 -16.25
N ASP A 85 2.63 4.98 -16.90
CA ASP A 85 2.47 6.37 -16.46
C ASP A 85 1.85 6.47 -15.05
N ALA A 86 0.87 5.61 -14.74
CA ALA A 86 0.29 5.55 -13.40
C ALA A 86 1.32 5.09 -12.34
N HIS A 87 2.13 4.09 -12.64
CA HIS A 87 3.21 3.65 -11.76
C HIS A 87 4.29 4.73 -11.59
N GLU A 88 4.69 5.40 -12.67
CA GLU A 88 5.67 6.47 -12.62
C GLU A 88 5.17 7.64 -11.75
N LYS A 89 3.90 8.04 -11.91
CA LYS A 89 3.26 9.06 -11.07
C LYS A 89 3.25 8.65 -9.60
N MET A 90 2.93 7.40 -9.30
CA MET A 90 2.92 6.88 -7.93
C MET A 90 4.33 6.91 -7.32
N ASN A 91 5.34 6.45 -8.05
CA ASN A 91 6.73 6.46 -7.59
C ASN A 91 7.21 7.88 -7.33
N LYS A 92 6.91 8.84 -8.20
CA LYS A 92 7.25 10.26 -7.99
C LYS A 92 6.63 10.84 -6.72
N ILE A 93 5.40 10.48 -6.39
CA ILE A 93 4.74 10.91 -5.15
C ILE A 93 5.43 10.26 -3.95
N LEU A 94 5.66 8.96 -4.02
CA LEU A 94 6.31 8.20 -2.95
C LEU A 94 7.71 8.76 -2.64
N GLU A 95 8.54 8.97 -3.66
CA GLU A 95 9.88 9.53 -3.50
C GLU A 95 9.85 10.93 -2.87
N ARG A 96 8.92 11.78 -3.29
CA ARG A 96 8.77 13.13 -2.73
C ARG A 96 8.38 13.08 -1.25
N GLU A 97 7.37 12.29 -0.90
CA GLU A 97 6.93 12.16 0.50
C GLU A 97 8.01 11.50 1.36
N TYR A 98 8.76 10.53 0.82
CA TYR A 98 9.89 9.92 1.52
C TYR A 98 10.99 10.95 1.84
N ILE A 99 11.40 11.75 0.85
CA ILE A 99 12.42 12.79 1.04
C ILE A 99 11.95 13.78 2.10
N LYS A 100 10.69 14.25 2.00
CA LYS A 100 10.11 15.19 2.95
C LYS A 100 10.08 14.62 4.37
N ALA A 101 9.60 13.39 4.54
CA ALA A 101 9.55 12.73 5.85
C ALA A 101 10.96 12.54 6.44
N ASN A 102 11.94 12.22 5.59
CA ASN A 102 13.32 12.07 6.03
C ASN A 102 13.95 13.41 6.43
N GLU A 103 13.68 14.49 5.72
CA GLU A 103 14.09 15.84 6.10
C GLU A 103 13.46 16.29 7.42
N GLU A 104 12.16 16.04 7.62
CA GLU A 104 11.46 16.33 8.88
C GLU A 104 12.05 15.51 10.04
N MET A 105 12.31 14.22 9.83
CA MET A 105 12.97 13.36 10.81
C MET A 105 14.37 13.88 11.16
N ASN A 106 15.16 14.27 10.17
CA ASN A 106 16.51 14.81 10.37
C ASN A 106 16.51 16.14 11.14
N LYS A 107 15.46 16.97 11.05
CA LYS A 107 15.32 18.18 11.88
C LYS A 107 15.06 17.88 13.35
N LEU A 108 14.38 16.77 13.64
CA LEU A 108 14.09 16.33 15.01
C LEU A 108 15.26 15.55 15.63
N LEU A 109 16.16 15.01 14.80
CA LEU A 109 17.33 14.29 15.25
C LEU A 109 18.40 15.27 15.77
N PRO A 110 18.99 15.02 16.95
CA PRO A 110 20.05 15.87 17.48
C PRO A 110 21.24 15.99 16.50
N PRO A 111 21.82 17.19 16.30
CA PRO A 111 22.92 17.42 15.36
C PRO A 111 24.18 16.58 15.66
N LYS A 112 24.35 16.15 16.93
CA LYS A 112 25.45 15.27 17.35
C LYS A 112 25.35 13.84 16.83
N LEU A 113 24.19 13.42 16.32
CA LEU A 113 24.08 12.16 15.57
C LEU A 113 24.81 12.21 14.22
N ALA A 114 25.31 13.36 13.78
CA ALA A 114 26.22 13.40 12.64
C ALA A 114 27.55 12.68 12.93
N ASN A 115 28.02 12.66 14.18
CA ASN A 115 29.25 11.94 14.55
C ASN A 115 29.04 10.42 14.42
N PRO A 116 29.83 9.70 13.60
CA PRO A 116 29.73 8.26 13.46
C PRO A 116 29.94 7.52 14.79
N GLU A 117 30.87 7.94 15.65
CA GLU A 117 31.16 7.29 16.93
C GLU A 117 29.96 7.33 17.88
N THR A 118 29.35 8.52 17.99
CA THR A 118 28.16 8.75 18.81
C THR A 118 26.95 7.95 18.32
N ARG A 119 26.81 7.78 16.99
CA ARG A 119 25.79 6.88 16.41
C ARG A 119 26.04 5.42 16.76
N THR A 120 27.28 4.95 16.67
CA THR A 120 27.62 3.57 17.05
C THR A 120 27.35 3.31 18.52
N TYR A 121 27.74 4.24 19.42
CA TYR A 121 27.47 4.13 20.85
C TYR A 121 25.96 4.09 21.16
N LEU A 122 25.17 4.99 20.54
CA LEU A 122 23.71 4.99 20.71
C LEU A 122 23.07 3.69 20.19
N ARG A 123 23.54 3.18 19.04
CA ARG A 123 23.09 1.90 18.47
C ARG A 123 23.42 0.73 19.40
N GLU A 124 24.59 0.74 20.05
CA GLU A 124 24.99 -0.30 20.99
C GLU A 124 24.10 -0.30 22.24
N LYS A 125 23.85 0.87 22.85
CA LYS A 125 22.92 0.99 23.99
C LYS A 125 21.50 0.57 23.62
N SER A 126 21.02 0.98 22.45
CA SER A 126 19.72 0.52 21.91
C SER A 126 19.66 -1.01 21.76
N LYS A 127 20.74 -1.63 21.25
CA LYS A 127 20.84 -3.08 21.14
C LYS A 127 20.75 -3.77 22.50
N HIS A 128 21.36 -3.21 23.55
CA HIS A 128 21.30 -3.77 24.91
C HIS A 128 19.86 -3.73 25.46
N VAL A 129 19.16 -2.60 25.31
CA VAL A 129 17.74 -2.48 25.67
C VAL A 129 16.90 -3.53 24.96
N MET A 130 17.01 -3.61 23.63
CA MET A 130 16.24 -4.57 22.84
C MET A 130 16.55 -6.02 23.23
N THR A 131 17.82 -6.35 23.46
CA THR A 131 18.23 -7.69 23.88
C THR A 131 17.66 -8.05 25.26
N CYS A 132 17.68 -7.11 26.21
CA CYS A 132 17.11 -7.34 27.54
C CYS A 132 15.58 -7.53 27.46
N LEU A 133 14.87 -6.66 26.75
CA LEU A 133 13.42 -6.76 26.58
C LEU A 133 12.99 -8.05 25.88
N GLN A 134 13.76 -8.49 24.88
CA GLN A 134 13.52 -9.76 24.19
C GLN A 134 13.67 -10.97 25.11
N LYS A 135 14.64 -10.94 26.04
CA LYS A 135 14.87 -12.00 27.03
C LYS A 135 13.84 -11.96 28.16
N ASN A 136 13.40 -10.77 28.56
CA ASN A 136 12.52 -10.53 29.72
C ASN A 136 11.13 -10.03 29.31
N ARG A 137 10.47 -10.67 28.32
CA ARG A 137 9.20 -10.17 27.76
C ARG A 137 8.07 -10.00 28.78
N GLN A 138 8.03 -10.85 29.81
CA GLN A 138 7.01 -10.80 30.86
C GLN A 138 7.41 -9.92 32.04
N GLN A 139 8.68 -9.51 32.12
CA GLN A 139 9.23 -8.71 33.21
C GLN A 139 10.12 -7.58 32.66
N PRO A 140 9.55 -6.64 31.87
CA PRO A 140 10.33 -5.59 31.22
C PRO A 140 11.01 -4.63 32.22
N LEU A 141 10.48 -4.50 33.44
CA LEU A 141 11.06 -3.66 34.49
C LEU A 141 12.45 -4.09 34.95
N VAL A 142 12.84 -5.36 34.72
CA VAL A 142 14.20 -5.84 35.00
C VAL A 142 15.24 -5.10 34.13
N CYS A 143 14.82 -4.61 32.97
CA CYS A 143 15.66 -3.90 32.01
C CYS A 143 15.76 -2.39 32.26
N SER A 144 15.37 -1.91 33.45
CA SER A 144 15.35 -0.47 33.77
C SER A 144 16.73 0.17 33.62
N LYS A 145 17.79 -0.53 34.02
CA LYS A 145 19.17 -0.03 33.95
C LYS A 145 19.62 0.19 32.51
N GLU A 146 19.30 -0.72 31.60
CA GLU A 146 19.62 -0.59 30.18
C GLU A 146 18.86 0.58 29.54
N VAL A 147 17.59 0.77 29.94
CA VAL A 147 16.74 1.87 29.45
C VAL A 147 17.23 3.22 29.97
N GLU A 148 17.61 3.30 31.26
CA GLU A 148 18.21 4.50 31.86
C GLU A 148 19.49 4.90 31.13
N ALA A 149 20.43 3.97 30.94
CA ALA A 149 21.69 4.24 30.23
C ALA A 149 21.47 4.69 28.77
N PHE A 150 20.44 4.17 28.10
CA PHE A 150 20.05 4.63 26.76
C PHE A 150 19.42 6.04 26.80
N SER A 151 18.57 6.30 27.80
CA SER A 151 17.92 7.59 28.00
C SER A 151 18.93 8.70 28.31
N GLU A 152 19.89 8.46 29.21
CA GLU A 152 20.99 9.38 29.52
C GLU A 152 21.77 9.74 28.25
N CYS A 153 22.11 8.74 27.43
CA CYS A 153 22.77 8.98 26.15
C CYS A 153 21.94 9.90 25.23
N MET A 154 20.63 9.69 25.11
CA MET A 154 19.76 10.57 24.31
C MET A 154 19.63 11.99 24.89
N GLN A 155 19.61 12.12 26.22
CA GLN A 155 19.56 13.42 26.89
C GLN A 155 20.83 14.24 26.61
N HIS A 156 22.02 13.63 26.76
CA HIS A 156 23.28 14.28 26.42
C HIS A 156 23.33 14.71 24.94
N LEU A 157 22.78 13.91 24.03
CA LEU A 157 22.69 14.28 22.61
C LEU A 157 21.80 15.51 22.38
N LYS A 158 20.68 15.59 23.09
CA LYS A 158 19.72 16.69 22.98
C LYS A 158 20.24 18.00 23.57
N GLU A 159 20.94 17.93 24.70
CA GLU A 159 21.43 19.09 25.44
C GLU A 159 22.75 19.65 24.90
N GLY A 160 23.34 19.00 23.90
CA GLY A 160 24.62 19.45 23.34
C GLY A 160 25.79 19.28 24.30
N GLN A 161 25.62 18.55 25.42
CA GLN A 161 26.71 18.19 26.33
C GLN A 161 27.39 16.90 25.86
N VAL A 162 28.72 16.89 25.91
CA VAL A 162 29.55 15.73 25.53
C VAL A 162 29.56 14.79 26.74
N ALA A 163 29.26 13.51 26.51
CA ALA A 163 29.54 12.44 27.46
C ALA A 163 31.04 12.12 27.45
#